data_AF-A0A521RSY3-F1
#
_entry.id   AF-A0A521RSY3-F1
#
_cell.length_a   1.000
_cell.length_b   1.000
_cell.length_c   1.000
_cell.angle_alpha   90.00
_cell.angle_beta   90.00
_cell.angle_gamma   90.00
#
_symmetry.space_group_name_H-M   'P 1'
#
loop_
_entity.id
_entity.type
_entity.pdbx_description
1 polymer ?
#
loop_
_entity_poly.entity_id
_entity_poly.type
_entity_poly.pdbx_seq_one_letter_code
_entity_poly.pdbx_strand_id
1 'polypeptide(L)'
;MATIEATRLKLAEAEFFYRKLAEAHGRLVSGEPEAFGFYLSAFLSAARSVTLVLQAERKAQYDMWFVGWKDALPEEQQNLLRHFNQQRVATIHQKGAAVTSKLEEISSSEFFLAVAKEGTQIQVWRGVPGTPAAPQYRTERSLVFNDTKVNAVHACGQYVALLSQLISSFAERFPDEPAT
;
A
#
# COMPACT_ATOMS: atom_id res chain seq x y z
N MET A 1 14.46 -26.32 11.88
CA MET A 1 13.02 -26.13 12.17
C MET A 1 12.55 -24.97 11.34
N ALA A 2 11.60 -25.17 10.42
CA ALA A 2 11.27 -24.16 9.40
C ALA A 2 10.25 -23.14 9.92
N THR A 3 10.58 -22.42 10.98
CA THR A 3 9.86 -21.23 11.47
C THR A 3 9.53 -20.31 10.29
N ILE A 4 8.36 -19.66 10.25
CA ILE A 4 7.93 -18.79 9.13
C ILE A 4 8.64 -17.42 9.12
N GLU A 5 9.92 -17.39 9.46
CA GLU A 5 10.72 -16.19 9.68
C GLU A 5 10.97 -15.42 8.38
N ALA A 6 11.20 -16.10 7.26
CA ALA A 6 11.35 -15.40 5.98
C ALA A 6 10.02 -14.77 5.55
N THR A 7 8.89 -15.42 5.82
CA THR A 7 7.56 -14.81 5.62
C THR A 7 7.37 -13.55 6.45
N ARG A 8 7.73 -13.58 7.74
CA ARG A 8 7.65 -12.41 8.63
C ARG A 8 8.52 -11.25 8.11
N LEU A 9 9.74 -11.55 7.65
CA LEU A 9 10.62 -10.55 7.05
C LEU A 9 10.00 -9.93 5.78
N LYS A 10 9.32 -10.73 4.95
CA LYS A 10 8.60 -10.22 3.77
C LYS A 10 7.40 -9.34 4.13
N LEU A 11 6.69 -9.64 5.23
CA LEU A 11 5.65 -8.74 5.71
C LEU A 11 6.27 -7.41 6.15
N ALA A 12 7.35 -7.42 6.92
CA ALA A 12 8.04 -6.21 7.35
C ALA A 12 8.55 -5.37 6.17
N GLU A 13 9.02 -6.02 5.10
CA GLU A 13 9.40 -5.37 3.84
C GLU A 13 8.19 -4.70 3.16
N ALA A 14 7.05 -5.38 3.08
CA ALA A 14 5.82 -4.82 2.53
C ALA A 14 5.32 -3.61 3.36
N GLU A 15 5.35 -3.71 4.68
CA GLU A 15 5.02 -2.61 5.59
C GLU A 15 5.95 -1.41 5.43
N PHE A 16 7.25 -1.66 5.24
CA PHE A 16 8.23 -0.60 4.98
C PHE A 16 7.90 0.18 3.70
N PHE A 17 7.66 -0.52 2.60
CA PHE A 17 7.31 0.15 1.34
C PHE A 17 5.92 0.80 1.38
N TYR A 18 4.97 0.24 2.14
CA TYR A 18 3.69 0.90 2.40
C TYR A 18 3.88 2.25 3.13
N ARG A 19 4.72 2.30 4.18
CA ARG A 19 5.00 3.57 4.87
C ARG A 19 5.64 4.60 3.91
N LYS A 20 6.59 4.17 3.09
CA LYS A 20 7.22 5.04 2.07
C LYS A 20 6.23 5.54 1.03
N LEU A 21 5.31 4.68 0.60
CA LEU A 21 4.21 5.05 -0.29
C LEU A 21 3.30 6.11 0.33
N ALA A 22 2.89 5.91 1.59
CA ALA A 22 2.05 6.85 2.33
C ALA A 22 2.74 8.21 2.52
N GLU A 23 4.03 8.21 2.88
CA GLU A 23 4.86 9.41 2.95
C GLU A 23 4.91 10.14 1.60
N ALA A 24 5.17 9.42 0.49
CA ALA A 24 5.24 10.00 -0.86
C ALA A 24 3.87 10.47 -1.39
N HIS A 25 2.77 9.96 -0.85
CA HIS A 25 1.43 10.46 -1.14
C HIS A 25 1.10 11.75 -0.38
N GLY A 26 1.52 11.83 0.88
CA GLY A 26 1.25 12.98 1.74
C GLY A 26 2.04 14.25 1.39
N ARG A 27 3.12 14.14 0.61
CA ARG A 27 3.95 15.28 0.19
C ARG A 27 3.20 16.20 -0.77
N LEU A 28 3.07 17.47 -0.40
CA LEU A 28 2.56 18.54 -1.26
C LEU A 28 3.62 19.03 -2.24
N VAL A 29 4.88 19.09 -1.81
CA VAL A 29 6.00 19.50 -2.65
C VAL A 29 6.95 18.32 -2.80
N SER A 30 6.94 17.66 -3.96
CA SER A 30 7.89 16.60 -4.27
C SER A 30 8.83 17.04 -5.38
N GLY A 31 10.13 16.98 -5.13
CA GLY A 31 11.16 17.07 -6.18
C GLY A 31 11.20 15.85 -7.09
N GLU A 32 10.50 14.77 -6.72
CA GLU A 32 10.46 13.49 -7.43
C GLU A 32 8.99 13.07 -7.63
N PRO A 33 8.34 13.50 -8.72
CA PRO A 33 6.93 13.19 -8.97
C PRO A 33 6.67 11.68 -9.16
N GLU A 34 7.68 10.92 -9.62
CA GLU A 34 7.63 9.48 -9.86
C GLU A 34 7.79 8.63 -8.60
N ALA A 35 8.26 9.21 -7.48
CA ALA A 35 8.59 8.47 -6.26
C ALA A 35 7.46 7.58 -5.77
N PHE A 36 6.22 8.05 -5.86
CA PHE A 36 5.05 7.27 -5.50
C PHE A 36 4.87 6.02 -6.36
N GLY A 37 5.06 6.13 -7.68
CA GLY A 37 4.97 4.98 -8.59
C GLY A 37 6.03 3.92 -8.27
N PHE A 38 7.26 4.36 -7.95
CA PHE A 38 8.32 3.46 -7.53
C PHE A 38 8.00 2.75 -6.22
N TYR A 39 7.54 3.49 -5.19
CA TYR A 39 7.15 2.88 -3.93
C TYR A 39 5.94 1.96 -4.07
N LEU A 40 4.98 2.28 -4.94
CA LEU A 40 3.83 1.41 -5.19
C LEU A 40 4.28 0.10 -5.84
N SER A 41 5.15 0.17 -6.85
CA SER A 41 5.70 -1.01 -7.51
C SER A 41 6.49 -1.91 -6.53
N ALA A 42 7.33 -1.29 -5.69
CA ALA A 42 8.08 -1.98 -4.66
C ALA A 42 7.15 -2.62 -3.62
N PHE A 43 6.12 -1.90 -3.17
CA PHE A 43 5.09 -2.41 -2.27
C PHE A 43 4.37 -3.63 -2.84
N LEU A 44 3.85 -3.54 -4.07
CA LEU A 44 3.16 -4.65 -4.74
C LEU A 44 4.08 -5.88 -4.89
N SER A 45 5.37 -5.65 -5.11
CA SER A 45 6.38 -6.71 -5.21
C SER A 45 6.66 -7.39 -3.88
N ALA A 46 6.87 -6.62 -2.81
CA ALA A 46 7.10 -7.13 -1.47
C ALA A 46 5.86 -7.86 -0.93
N ALA A 47 4.67 -7.26 -1.07
CA ALA A 47 3.41 -7.82 -0.59
C ALA A 47 3.07 -9.17 -1.25
N ARG A 48 3.34 -9.33 -2.55
CA ARG A 48 3.17 -10.63 -3.22
C ARG A 48 4.15 -11.69 -2.70
N SER A 49 5.36 -11.28 -2.35
CA SER A 49 6.39 -12.19 -1.86
C SER A 49 6.00 -12.85 -0.54
N VAL A 50 5.16 -12.21 0.28
CA VAL A 50 4.65 -12.78 1.55
C VAL A 50 4.01 -14.14 1.34
N THR A 51 3.01 -14.23 0.46
CA THR A 51 2.28 -15.49 0.21
C THR A 51 3.14 -16.53 -0.50
N LEU A 52 4.06 -16.11 -1.39
CA LEU A 52 4.99 -17.02 -2.06
C LEU A 52 5.98 -17.66 -1.09
N VAL A 53 6.57 -16.85 -0.20
CA VAL A 53 7.53 -17.32 0.79
C VAL A 53 6.84 -18.20 1.82
N LEU A 54 5.62 -17.85 2.26
CA LEU A 54 4.85 -18.69 3.17
C LEU A 54 4.56 -20.07 2.57
N GLN A 55 4.14 -20.10 1.31
CA GLN A 55 3.93 -21.35 0.59
C GLN A 55 5.25 -22.12 0.38
N ALA A 56 6.39 -21.45 0.22
CA ALA A 56 7.68 -22.12 0.10
C ALA A 56 8.18 -22.70 1.44
N GLU A 57 8.01 -21.98 2.54
CA GLU A 57 8.42 -22.41 3.89
C GLU A 57 7.55 -23.56 4.42
N ARG A 58 6.23 -23.54 4.16
CA ARG A 58 5.26 -24.48 4.74
C ARG A 58 4.25 -24.96 3.70
N LYS A 59 4.74 -25.49 2.58
CA LYS A 59 3.93 -25.83 1.40
C LYS A 59 2.71 -26.69 1.69
N ALA A 60 2.89 -27.83 2.37
CA ALA A 60 1.81 -28.79 2.60
C ALA A 60 0.70 -28.17 3.47
N GLN A 61 1.09 -27.48 4.56
CA GLN A 61 0.16 -26.81 5.46
C GLN A 61 -0.57 -25.67 4.74
N TYR A 62 0.18 -24.84 4.00
CA TYR A 62 -0.37 -23.72 3.25
C TYR A 62 -1.38 -24.17 2.20
N ASP A 63 -1.01 -25.14 1.35
CA ASP A 63 -1.88 -25.61 0.25
C ASP A 63 -3.19 -26.22 0.77
N MET A 64 -3.13 -26.94 1.90
CA MET A 64 -4.30 -27.53 2.55
C MET A 64 -5.21 -26.47 3.20
N TRP A 65 -4.64 -25.46 3.84
CA TRP A 65 -5.37 -24.52 4.69
C TRP A 65 -5.84 -23.26 3.95
N PHE A 66 -5.04 -22.75 3.02
CA PHE A 66 -5.22 -21.42 2.44
C PHE A 66 -6.57 -21.26 1.72
N VAL A 67 -7.06 -22.30 1.03
CA VAL A 67 -8.36 -22.25 0.34
C VAL A 67 -9.48 -22.03 1.35
N GLY A 68 -9.53 -22.82 2.42
CA GLY A 68 -10.54 -22.69 3.46
C GLY A 68 -10.45 -21.37 4.22
N TRP A 69 -9.23 -20.90 4.51
CA TRP A 69 -9.02 -19.58 5.11
C TRP A 69 -9.53 -18.46 4.20
N LYS A 70 -9.19 -18.49 2.91
CA LYS A 70 -9.62 -17.50 1.92
C LYS A 70 -11.14 -17.46 1.80
N ASP A 71 -11.79 -18.62 1.76
CA ASP A 71 -13.24 -18.72 1.59
C ASP A 71 -14.02 -18.30 2.84
N ALA A 72 -13.38 -18.35 4.02
CA ALA A 72 -13.93 -17.85 5.27
C ALA A 72 -13.84 -16.32 5.43
N LEU A 73 -13.09 -15.62 4.57
CA LEU A 73 -12.98 -14.16 4.63
C LEU A 73 -14.27 -13.48 4.13
N PRO A 74 -14.62 -12.29 4.64
CA PRO A 74 -15.65 -11.45 4.04
C PRO A 74 -15.39 -11.19 2.54
N GLU A 75 -16.45 -11.07 1.76
CA GLU A 75 -16.38 -10.90 0.30
C GLU A 75 -15.47 -9.73 -0.12
N GLU A 76 -15.53 -8.61 0.62
CA GLU A 76 -14.68 -7.45 0.38
C GLU A 76 -13.18 -7.79 0.45
N GLN A 77 -12.77 -8.58 1.44
CA GLN A 77 -11.37 -8.99 1.64
C GLN A 77 -10.94 -10.02 0.58
N GLN A 78 -11.84 -10.92 0.17
CA GLN A 78 -11.57 -11.83 -0.94
C GLN A 78 -11.34 -11.07 -2.24
N ASN A 79 -12.17 -10.06 -2.50
CA ASN A 79 -12.02 -9.18 -3.65
C ASN A 79 -10.72 -8.38 -3.58
N LEU A 80 -10.33 -7.91 -2.38
CA LEU A 80 -9.05 -7.24 -2.14
C LEU A 80 -7.86 -8.13 -2.48
N LEU A 81 -7.81 -9.37 -1.99
CA LEU A 81 -6.77 -10.35 -2.34
C LEU A 81 -6.67 -10.57 -3.86
N ARG A 82 -7.83 -10.78 -4.50
CA ARG A 82 -7.89 -11.02 -5.95
C ARG A 82 -7.37 -9.82 -6.74
N HIS A 83 -7.77 -8.62 -6.34
CA HIS A 83 -7.37 -7.39 -6.98
C HIS A 83 -5.86 -7.16 -6.91
N PHE A 84 -5.25 -7.27 -5.73
CA PHE A 84 -3.81 -7.06 -5.59
C PHE A 84 -2.98 -8.13 -6.32
N ASN A 85 -3.49 -9.36 -6.42
CA ASN A 85 -2.91 -10.38 -7.28
C ASN A 85 -2.94 -9.97 -8.77
N GLN A 86 -4.08 -9.43 -9.25
CA GLN A 86 -4.20 -8.94 -10.63
C GLN A 86 -3.32 -7.72 -10.92
N GLN A 87 -3.24 -6.76 -10.00
CA GLN A 87 -2.36 -5.57 -10.12
C GLN A 87 -0.90 -5.96 -10.32
N ARG A 88 -0.45 -7.04 -9.67
CA ARG A 88 0.90 -7.57 -9.89
C ARG A 88 1.08 -8.15 -11.28
N VAL A 89 0.13 -8.96 -11.76
CA VAL A 89 0.16 -9.51 -13.13
C VAL A 89 0.24 -8.36 -14.14
N ALA A 90 -0.58 -7.32 -13.97
CA ALA A 90 -0.56 -6.13 -14.83
C ALA A 90 0.80 -5.39 -14.78
N THR A 91 1.41 -5.27 -13.59
CA THR A 91 2.73 -4.63 -13.44
C THR A 91 3.84 -5.41 -14.15
N ILE A 92 3.78 -6.75 -14.18
CA ILE A 92 4.74 -7.60 -14.89
C ILE A 92 4.54 -7.52 -16.41
N HIS A 93 3.29 -7.40 -16.88
CA HIS A 93 2.92 -7.54 -18.28
C HIS A 93 2.58 -6.20 -18.99
N GLN A 94 3.42 -5.16 -18.85
CA GLN A 94 3.52 -4.02 -19.81
C GLN A 94 2.66 -2.74 -19.60
N LYS A 95 2.55 -2.12 -18.42
CA LYS A 95 2.12 -0.69 -18.34
C LYS A 95 2.45 0.11 -17.07
N GLY A 96 3.09 -0.48 -16.07
CA GLY A 96 3.18 0.12 -14.72
C GLY A 96 1.84 0.01 -13.99
N ALA A 97 1.83 0.22 -12.67
CA ALA A 97 0.59 0.17 -11.89
C ALA A 97 -0.41 1.23 -12.41
N ALA A 98 -1.68 0.85 -12.57
CA ALA A 98 -2.74 1.73 -13.08
C ALA A 98 -3.15 2.76 -12.02
N VAL A 99 -2.31 3.75 -11.80
CA VAL A 99 -2.56 4.87 -10.88
C VAL A 99 -3.16 6.03 -11.67
N THR A 100 -4.31 6.51 -11.23
CA THR A 100 -4.87 7.77 -11.72
C THR A 100 -4.53 8.88 -10.73
N SER A 101 -4.02 10.01 -11.23
CA SER A 101 -3.77 11.21 -10.44
C SER A 101 -4.86 12.25 -10.70
N LYS A 102 -5.39 12.87 -9.64
CA LYS A 102 -6.31 14.00 -9.72
C LYS A 102 -5.79 15.13 -8.83
N LEU A 103 -5.86 16.37 -9.31
CA LEU A 103 -5.66 17.53 -8.44
C LEU A 103 -6.93 17.76 -7.64
N GLU A 104 -6.79 17.76 -6.33
CA GLU A 104 -7.83 18.13 -5.37
C GLU A 104 -7.49 19.50 -4.79
N GLU A 105 -8.45 20.42 -4.83
CA GLU A 105 -8.30 21.73 -4.20
C GLU A 105 -8.35 21.58 -2.67
N ILE A 106 -7.38 22.16 -1.99
CA ILE A 106 -7.26 22.14 -0.54
C ILE A 106 -7.28 23.56 0.03
N SER A 107 -7.73 23.69 1.28
CA SER A 107 -7.71 24.98 1.96
C SER A 107 -6.29 25.50 2.19
N SER A 108 -6.11 26.82 2.24
CA SER A 108 -4.80 27.40 2.57
C SER A 108 -4.29 26.92 3.93
N SER A 109 -5.16 26.78 4.94
CA SER A 109 -4.80 26.25 6.25
C SER A 109 -4.23 24.83 6.18
N GLU A 110 -4.85 23.97 5.38
CA GLU A 110 -4.40 22.59 5.18
C GLU A 110 -3.06 22.55 4.43
N PHE A 111 -2.91 23.39 3.40
CA PHE A 111 -1.66 23.56 2.68
C PHE A 111 -0.51 23.99 3.61
N PHE A 112 -0.70 25.05 4.40
CA PHE A 112 0.32 25.54 5.32
C PHE A 112 0.69 24.52 6.40
N LEU A 113 -0.31 23.79 6.93
CA LEU A 113 -0.05 22.75 7.93
C LEU A 113 0.79 21.61 7.36
N ALA A 114 0.48 21.16 6.15
CA ALA A 114 1.23 20.09 5.50
C ALA A 114 2.66 20.53 5.14
N VAL A 115 2.83 21.75 4.63
CA VAL A 115 4.18 22.28 4.34
C VAL A 115 5.02 22.47 5.61
N ALA A 116 4.41 22.91 6.71
CA ALA A 116 5.07 22.98 8.02
C ALA A 116 5.51 21.58 8.52
N LYS A 117 4.67 20.55 8.34
CA LYS A 117 5.02 19.16 8.67
C LYS A 117 6.17 18.61 7.82
N GLU A 118 6.27 19.05 6.57
CA GLU A 118 7.36 18.70 5.66
C GLU A 118 8.66 19.44 5.98
N GLY A 119 8.66 20.38 6.94
CA GLY A 119 9.84 21.19 7.29
C GLY A 119 10.30 22.11 6.15
N THR A 120 9.46 22.31 5.14
CA THR A 120 9.81 23.10 3.95
C THR A 120 9.45 24.56 4.19
N GLN A 121 10.40 25.46 3.96
CA GLN A 121 10.12 26.89 3.97
C GLN A 121 9.58 27.32 2.61
N ILE A 122 8.30 27.69 2.58
CA ILE A 122 7.66 28.27 1.40
C ILE A 122 7.52 29.78 1.58
N GLN A 123 7.99 30.54 0.59
CA GLN A 123 7.59 31.93 0.44
C GLN A 123 6.26 31.97 -0.31
N VAL A 124 5.19 32.32 0.41
CA VAL A 124 3.87 32.52 -0.21
C VAL A 124 3.73 33.98 -0.60
N TRP A 125 3.76 34.26 -1.90
CA TRP A 125 3.41 35.56 -2.44
C TRP A 125 1.91 35.80 -2.25
N ARG A 126 1.54 36.76 -1.40
CA ARG A 126 0.14 37.04 -1.06
C ARG A 126 -0.62 37.90 -2.08
N GLY A 127 -0.03 38.15 -3.23
CA GLY A 127 -0.67 38.97 -4.25
C GLY A 127 -0.74 40.45 -3.91
N VAL A 128 -1.30 41.22 -4.85
CA VAL A 128 -1.68 42.61 -4.62
C VAL A 128 -2.89 42.63 -3.67
N PRO A 129 -2.95 43.56 -2.69
CA PRO A 129 -4.12 43.71 -1.83
C PRO A 129 -5.41 43.83 -2.65
N GLY A 130 -6.41 43.02 -2.32
CA GLY A 130 -7.70 42.97 -3.05
C GLY A 130 -7.81 41.85 -4.09
N THR A 131 -6.71 41.16 -4.43
CA THR A 131 -6.75 39.97 -5.29
C THR A 131 -7.05 38.72 -4.45
N PRO A 132 -7.98 37.84 -4.90
CA PRO A 132 -8.22 36.55 -4.26
C PRO A 132 -6.94 35.69 -4.22
N ALA A 133 -6.73 34.96 -3.13
CA ALA A 133 -5.62 34.02 -3.02
C ALA A 133 -5.76 32.92 -4.09
N ALA A 134 -4.64 32.50 -4.67
CA ALA A 134 -4.64 31.38 -5.62
C ALA A 134 -5.05 30.07 -4.89
N PRO A 135 -5.90 29.24 -5.51
CA PRO A 135 -6.29 27.96 -4.96
C PRO A 135 -5.05 27.06 -4.79
N GLN A 136 -5.04 26.28 -3.72
CA GLN A 136 -3.97 25.33 -3.41
C GLN A 136 -4.44 23.93 -3.80
N TYR A 137 -3.53 23.08 -4.28
CA TYR A 137 -3.89 21.74 -4.74
C TYR A 137 -3.02 20.65 -4.11
N ARG A 138 -3.61 19.47 -3.94
CA ARG A 138 -2.92 18.21 -3.64
C ARG A 138 -3.12 17.23 -4.78
N THR A 139 -2.15 16.36 -5.01
CA THR A 139 -2.32 15.22 -5.92
C THR A 139 -2.94 14.04 -5.18
N GLU A 140 -4.23 13.81 -5.39
CA GLU A 140 -4.94 12.60 -4.99
C GLU A 140 -4.57 11.46 -5.95
N ARG A 141 -4.12 10.32 -5.42
CA ARG A 141 -3.70 9.16 -6.22
C ARG A 141 -4.61 7.97 -5.93
N SER A 142 -5.27 7.48 -6.97
CA SER A 142 -6.27 6.40 -6.86
C SER A 142 -5.88 5.18 -7.68
N LEU A 143 -6.26 4.01 -7.18
CA LEU A 143 -6.27 2.73 -7.91
C LEU A 143 -7.69 2.47 -8.43
N VAL A 144 -7.80 1.78 -9.55
CA VAL A 144 -9.10 1.31 -10.05
C VAL A 144 -9.38 -0.07 -9.46
N PHE A 145 -10.35 -0.17 -8.55
CA PHE A 145 -10.83 -1.39 -7.90
C PHE A 145 -12.30 -1.62 -8.26
N ASN A 146 -12.63 -2.73 -8.94
CA ASN A 146 -13.99 -3.03 -9.41
C ASN A 146 -14.65 -1.83 -10.13
N ASP A 147 -13.94 -1.27 -11.12
CA ASP A 147 -14.35 -0.07 -11.87
C ASP A 147 -14.56 1.21 -11.04
N THR A 148 -14.21 1.16 -9.75
CA THR A 148 -14.31 2.28 -8.82
C THR A 148 -12.93 2.81 -8.48
N LYS A 149 -12.78 4.14 -8.40
CA LYS A 149 -11.53 4.74 -7.95
C LYS A 149 -11.46 4.71 -6.42
N VAL A 150 -10.46 4.02 -5.88
CA VAL A 150 -10.17 3.95 -4.44
C VAL A 150 -8.86 4.64 -4.14
N ASN A 151 -8.77 5.33 -3.00
CA ASN A 151 -7.51 5.93 -2.55
C ASN A 151 -6.44 4.83 -2.44
N ALA A 152 -5.31 5.02 -3.13
CA ALA A 152 -4.30 4.00 -3.28
C ALA A 152 -3.66 3.62 -1.93
N VAL A 153 -3.38 4.61 -1.09
CA VAL A 153 -2.79 4.37 0.23
C VAL A 153 -3.74 3.60 1.13
N HIS A 154 -5.02 3.98 1.14
CA HIS A 154 -6.04 3.26 1.90
C HIS A 154 -6.13 1.78 1.47
N ALA A 155 -6.25 1.51 0.17
CA ALA A 155 -6.33 0.15 -0.36
C ALA A 155 -5.06 -0.68 -0.05
N CYS A 156 -3.87 -0.09 -0.18
CA CYS A 156 -2.62 -0.74 0.18
C CYS A 156 -2.55 -1.04 1.68
N GLY A 157 -3.03 -0.13 2.53
CA GLY A 157 -3.09 -0.32 3.98
C GLY A 157 -4.01 -1.48 4.39
N GLN A 158 -5.21 -1.54 3.79
CA GLN A 158 -6.13 -2.67 3.98
C GLN A 158 -5.48 -4.00 3.56
N TYR A 159 -4.71 -4.00 2.46
CA TYR A 159 -4.06 -5.20 1.99
C TYR A 159 -2.92 -5.67 2.91
N VAL A 160 -2.12 -4.74 3.45
CA VAL A 160 -1.09 -5.07 4.48
C VAL A 160 -1.75 -5.68 5.72
N ALA A 161 -2.84 -5.09 6.20
CA ALA A 161 -3.57 -5.61 7.35
C ALA A 161 -4.06 -7.05 7.10
N LEU A 162 -4.56 -7.32 5.89
CA LEU A 162 -4.99 -8.66 5.49
C LEU A 162 -3.84 -9.67 5.40
N LEU A 163 -2.66 -9.25 4.93
CA LEU A 163 -1.46 -10.09 4.93
C LEU A 163 -0.95 -10.38 6.35
N SER A 164 -1.05 -9.40 7.26
CA SER A 164 -0.75 -9.59 8.67
C SER A 164 -1.70 -10.60 9.31
N GLN A 165 -3.01 -10.48 9.03
CA GLN A 165 -4.02 -11.44 9.46
C GLN A 165 -3.74 -12.85 8.93
N LEU A 166 -3.37 -12.99 7.65
CA LEU A 166 -2.99 -14.26 7.05
C LEU A 166 -1.88 -14.95 7.85
N ILE A 167 -0.80 -14.22 8.16
CA ILE A 167 0.35 -14.77 8.89
C ILE A 167 -0.05 -15.16 10.31
N SER A 168 -0.80 -14.30 11.01
CA SER A 168 -1.25 -14.58 12.38
C SER A 168 -2.14 -15.83 12.43
N SER A 169 -3.17 -15.91 11.56
CA SER A 169 -4.04 -17.07 11.50
C SER A 169 -3.31 -18.36 11.10
N PHE A 170 -2.30 -18.26 10.22
CA PHE A 170 -1.46 -19.40 9.87
C PHE A 170 -0.62 -19.87 11.06
N ALA A 171 0.03 -18.95 11.77
CA ALA A 171 0.87 -19.26 12.92
C ALA A 171 0.08 -19.83 14.10
N GLU A 172 -1.14 -19.35 14.33
CA GLU A 172 -2.08 -19.90 15.32
C GLU A 172 -2.48 -21.34 14.99
N ARG A 173 -2.71 -21.64 13.71
CA ARG A 173 -3.14 -22.96 13.26
C ARG A 173 -2.00 -23.98 13.20
N PHE A 174 -0.80 -23.52 12.84
CA PHE A 174 0.39 -24.35 12.65
C PHE A 174 1.57 -23.81 13.46
N PRO A 175 1.48 -23.87 14.80
CA PRO A 175 2.55 -23.37 15.67
C PRO A 175 3.86 -24.10 15.37
N ASP A 176 4.97 -23.43 15.63
CA ASP A 176 6.28 -24.03 15.49
C ASP A 176 6.48 -25.12 16.55
N GLU A 177 6.92 -26.30 16.12
CA GLU A 177 7.31 -27.34 17.06
C GLU A 177 8.54 -26.86 17.86
N PRO A 178 8.51 -26.93 19.20
CA PRO A 178 9.66 -26.58 20.02
C PRO A 178 10.79 -27.56 19.76
N ALA A 179 12.02 -27.04 19.67
CA ALA A 179 13.23 -27.85 19.51
C ALA A 179 13.35 -28.87 20.65
N THR A 180 13.10 -30.14 20.34
CA THR A 180 13.53 -31.30 21.14
C THR A 180 15.02 -31.55 20.96
#